data_AF-A0A5C3E846-F1
#
_entry.id   AF-A0A5C3E846-F1
#
_cell.length_a   1.000
_cell.length_b   1.000
_cell.length_c   1.000
_cell.angle_alpha   90.00
_cell.angle_beta   90.00
_cell.angle_gamma   90.00
#
_symmetry.space_group_name_H-M   'P 1'
#
loop_
_entity.id
_entity.type
_entity.pdbx_description
1 polymer ?
#
loop_
_entity_poly.entity_id
_entity_poly.type
_entity_poly.pdbx_seq_one_letter_code
_entity_poly.pdbx_strand_id
1 'polypeptide(L)'
;MSSSSTAAATGETSSAGRASLDADTHPSTNGKTASPSPDAEEEESWAPLSTMTETQIQTELLRVREERDTYESQYRSLLSKLTTMRATLGDRLRQDAEELDRRETQIDTLTSKLEELESTTSTLRSELLSSHSETDRLSGELDKLRSILAKTEAETQTRKEQEEGKGTRAERERELYELLERVKVDAHGWEAACLEERSKREDLEMRLSEAQDAVIRAQQSEAHHRAVAERESASASNLAAVLSEFQSTQESELSRALGDHRSQIDTLTASLSDYKTRAEQAELQLQQNADLTARATLLESQVKEKNLLIGKLRHEAVILNEHLTEALRRLRNDQSESNVDKRLVTNLVLQFITTPRADGKRWEMLNLIAGVLDWGEGERELAGLQRGGGGGGGSTTRPSLGGRSASGNGTRVSSSGNVGGDESFSNLFVEFLLSEADRGKSNVGDGGGNGESATTPNTPGLPTRLFSPTRSSFGSEANSPSKSDSVPGANGTADEGGGRSGGLGSYFGLGRGKK
;
A
#
# COMPACT_ATOMS: atom_id res chain seq x y z
N MET A 1 -53.26 37.48 -86.61
CA MET A 1 -53.31 38.89 -87.07
C MET A 1 -51.93 39.22 -87.62
N SER A 2 -51.61 39.08 -88.92
CA SER A 2 -52.49 38.99 -90.11
C SER A 2 -53.34 40.26 -90.27
N SER A 3 -53.28 41.07 -91.34
CA SER A 3 -52.72 40.93 -92.70
C SER A 3 -52.26 42.33 -93.17
N SER A 4 -51.20 42.62 -93.93
CA SER A 4 -50.72 42.17 -95.26
C SER A 4 -51.60 42.58 -96.46
N SER A 5 -51.28 43.73 -97.10
CA SER A 5 -51.60 44.18 -98.50
C SER A 5 -51.00 45.60 -98.67
N THR A 6 -50.25 46.04 -99.70
CA THR A 6 -49.76 45.48 -100.98
C THR A 6 -50.65 45.63 -102.23
N ALA A 7 -50.34 46.65 -103.05
CA ALA A 7 -50.59 46.78 -104.49
C ALA A 7 -49.51 47.76 -105.04
N ALA A 8 -48.71 47.47 -106.08
CA ALA A 8 -49.04 47.16 -107.49
C ALA A 8 -49.68 48.38 -108.20
N ALA A 9 -49.00 49.21 -109.01
CA ALA A 9 -47.95 49.05 -110.05
C ALA A 9 -48.49 48.77 -111.47
N THR A 10 -48.40 49.80 -112.33
CA THR A 10 -48.55 49.76 -113.80
C THR A 10 -47.63 50.82 -114.40
N GLY A 11 -47.06 50.57 -115.57
CA GLY A 11 -46.21 51.56 -116.26
C GLY A 11 -45.96 51.18 -117.72
N GLU A 12 -46.12 52.16 -118.60
CA GLU A 12 -45.92 52.13 -120.05
C GLU A 12 -45.45 53.54 -120.46
N THR A 13 -44.67 53.84 -121.50
CA THR A 13 -43.48 53.26 -122.17
C THR A 13 -43.35 54.04 -123.49
N SER A 14 -42.12 54.36 -123.93
CA SER A 14 -41.77 55.01 -125.23
C SER A 14 -42.34 56.41 -125.51
N SER A 15 -41.63 57.40 -126.10
CA SER A 15 -40.44 57.46 -126.96
C SER A 15 -40.69 57.31 -128.48
N ALA A 16 -40.87 58.45 -129.15
CA ALA A 16 -40.63 58.75 -130.57
C ALA A 16 -40.60 60.29 -130.71
N GLY A 17 -39.98 60.93 -131.71
CA GLY A 17 -39.14 60.45 -132.81
C GLY A 17 -38.97 61.59 -133.84
N ARG A 18 -37.74 61.88 -134.32
CA ARG A 18 -37.45 63.00 -135.24
C ARG A 18 -37.58 62.59 -136.72
N ALA A 19 -38.16 63.47 -137.55
CA ALA A 19 -37.81 63.70 -138.97
C ALA A 19 -38.27 65.14 -139.32
N SER A 20 -37.56 66.05 -140.03
CA SER A 20 -36.48 66.00 -141.06
C SER A 20 -37.02 66.15 -142.49
N LEU A 21 -36.64 67.27 -143.11
CA LEU A 21 -36.70 67.76 -144.51
C LEU A 21 -36.17 69.22 -144.40
N ASP A 22 -35.10 69.72 -145.04
CA ASP A 22 -34.44 69.46 -146.33
C ASP A 22 -35.35 69.69 -147.56
N ALA A 23 -34.98 70.46 -148.59
CA ALA A 23 -33.85 71.42 -148.72
C ALA A 23 -34.08 72.43 -149.88
N ASP A 24 -33.15 73.39 -149.98
CA ASP A 24 -32.62 74.03 -151.21
C ASP A 24 -33.32 75.16 -152.03
N THR A 25 -32.55 76.24 -152.14
CA THR A 25 -32.29 77.13 -153.32
C THR A 25 -33.26 78.24 -153.78
N HIS A 26 -32.78 79.46 -153.52
CA HIS A 26 -32.76 80.74 -154.29
C HIS A 26 -32.75 80.65 -155.84
N PRO A 27 -32.76 81.76 -156.63
CA PRO A 27 -32.76 83.22 -156.29
C PRO A 27 -33.73 84.14 -157.10
N SER A 28 -33.67 85.46 -156.85
CA SER A 28 -33.38 86.51 -157.88
C SER A 28 -34.29 87.77 -157.97
N THR A 29 -33.63 88.94 -157.93
CA THR A 29 -33.92 90.22 -158.64
C THR A 29 -35.30 90.90 -158.63
N ASN A 30 -35.45 91.89 -157.74
CA ASN A 30 -35.29 93.35 -158.00
C ASN A 30 -35.87 94.00 -159.28
N GLY A 31 -36.53 95.18 -159.14
CA GLY A 31 -36.83 96.13 -160.23
C GLY A 31 -38.02 97.08 -159.96
N LYS A 32 -37.85 98.40 -160.08
CA LYS A 32 -38.94 99.40 -159.84
C LYS A 32 -38.74 100.73 -160.61
N THR A 33 -39.84 101.32 -161.10
CA THR A 33 -39.96 102.67 -161.75
C THR A 33 -39.23 102.80 -163.12
N ALA A 34 -39.60 103.69 -164.07
CA ALA A 34 -40.54 104.82 -164.07
C ALA A 34 -41.12 105.12 -165.49
N SER A 35 -42.13 106.00 -165.57
CA SER A 35 -42.58 106.75 -166.78
C SER A 35 -41.71 108.03 -166.99
N PRO A 36 -41.87 108.90 -168.03
CA PRO A 36 -42.93 109.01 -169.05
C PRO A 36 -42.44 109.30 -170.52
N SER A 37 -43.34 109.87 -171.34
CA SER A 37 -43.33 110.29 -172.77
C SER A 37 -42.19 111.28 -173.20
N PRO A 38 -42.00 111.64 -174.50
CA PRO A 38 -43.02 112.08 -175.50
C PRO A 38 -42.84 111.59 -176.97
N ASP A 39 -43.56 112.24 -177.89
CA ASP A 39 -43.88 111.85 -179.27
C ASP A 39 -42.91 112.33 -180.38
N ALA A 40 -42.85 111.55 -181.47
CA ALA A 40 -42.69 111.90 -182.91
C ALA A 40 -42.78 110.54 -183.68
N GLU A 41 -43.60 110.37 -184.74
CA GLU A 41 -43.41 110.80 -186.14
C GLU A 41 -42.10 110.26 -186.76
N GLU A 42 -42.05 109.83 -188.02
CA GLU A 42 -42.76 110.26 -189.24
C GLU A 42 -43.10 109.07 -190.17
N GLU A 43 -44.02 109.24 -191.13
CA GLU A 43 -43.90 108.63 -192.47
C GLU A 43 -44.69 109.45 -193.53
N GLU A 44 -44.26 110.68 -193.80
CA GLU A 44 -44.79 111.45 -194.95
C GLU A 44 -44.34 110.84 -196.29
N SER A 45 -45.26 110.76 -197.26
CA SER A 45 -44.98 110.10 -198.54
C SER A 45 -44.08 110.95 -199.45
N TRP A 46 -42.89 110.45 -199.76
CA TRP A 46 -41.93 111.11 -200.66
C TRP A 46 -42.49 111.32 -202.07
N ALA A 47 -42.57 112.58 -202.49
CA ALA A 47 -42.99 112.97 -203.85
C ALA A 47 -41.81 112.89 -204.85
N PRO A 48 -42.07 112.72 -206.17
CA PRO A 48 -41.00 112.41 -207.14
C PRO A 48 -40.01 113.55 -207.39
N LEU A 49 -38.74 113.18 -207.61
CA LEU A 49 -37.58 114.07 -207.78
C LEU A 49 -37.53 114.86 -209.11
N SER A 50 -38.68 115.24 -209.67
CA SER A 50 -38.78 116.02 -210.91
C SER A 50 -39.16 117.49 -210.68
N THR A 51 -39.37 117.91 -209.43
CA THR A 51 -40.05 119.18 -209.10
C THR A 51 -39.49 119.97 -207.92
N MET A 52 -38.41 119.53 -207.26
CA MET A 52 -37.82 120.23 -206.10
C MET A 52 -36.34 120.55 -206.28
N THR A 53 -35.85 121.56 -205.55
CA THR A 53 -34.58 122.27 -205.84
C THR A 53 -33.48 122.05 -204.79
N GLU A 54 -32.25 122.34 -205.19
CA GLU A 54 -30.98 121.90 -204.56
C GLU A 54 -30.79 122.27 -203.07
N THR A 55 -31.53 123.26 -202.55
CA THR A 55 -31.38 123.74 -201.16
C THR A 55 -31.78 122.71 -200.10
N GLN A 56 -32.65 121.75 -200.41
CA GLN A 56 -33.20 120.81 -199.43
C GLN A 56 -32.25 119.65 -199.06
N ILE A 57 -31.21 119.39 -199.87
CA ILE A 57 -30.29 118.26 -199.64
C ILE A 57 -29.22 118.59 -198.58
N GLN A 58 -28.90 119.87 -198.38
CA GLN A 58 -27.82 120.28 -197.45
C GLN A 58 -28.25 120.26 -195.97
N THR A 59 -29.55 120.40 -195.68
CA THR A 59 -30.08 120.39 -194.30
C THR A 59 -30.07 119.01 -193.67
N GLU A 60 -30.45 117.98 -194.44
CA GLU A 60 -30.33 116.55 -194.07
C GLU A 60 -28.92 116.19 -193.59
N LEU A 61 -27.90 116.63 -194.33
CA LEU A 61 -26.50 116.25 -194.11
C LEU A 61 -25.87 116.87 -192.85
N LEU A 62 -26.49 117.91 -192.27
CA LEU A 62 -26.10 118.47 -190.98
C LEU A 62 -26.71 117.68 -189.81
N ARG A 63 -28.02 117.39 -189.88
CA ARG A 63 -28.76 116.62 -188.85
C ARG A 63 -28.03 115.33 -188.46
N VAL A 64 -27.65 114.53 -189.45
CA VAL A 64 -26.97 113.22 -189.26
C VAL A 64 -25.60 113.36 -188.55
N ARG A 65 -24.91 114.51 -188.65
CA ARG A 65 -23.64 114.73 -187.94
C ARG A 65 -23.86 115.07 -186.47
N GLU A 66 -24.87 115.88 -186.16
CA GLU A 66 -25.19 116.23 -184.77
C GLU A 66 -25.65 114.98 -184.01
N GLU A 67 -26.51 114.16 -184.61
CA GLU A 67 -26.94 112.86 -184.08
C GLU A 67 -25.72 111.97 -183.74
N ARG A 68 -24.75 111.83 -184.65
CA ARG A 68 -23.51 111.05 -184.44
C ARG A 68 -22.68 111.56 -183.26
N ASP A 69 -22.51 112.87 -183.12
CA ASP A 69 -21.73 113.48 -182.02
C ASP A 69 -22.41 113.24 -180.66
N THR A 70 -23.76 113.24 -180.59
CA THR A 70 -24.47 112.90 -179.34
C THR A 70 -24.17 111.48 -178.88
N TYR A 71 -24.19 110.49 -179.77
CA TYR A 71 -23.90 109.10 -179.42
C TYR A 71 -22.46 108.89 -178.93
N GLU A 72 -21.47 109.59 -179.50
CA GLU A 72 -20.08 109.49 -179.03
C GLU A 72 -19.92 110.07 -177.60
N SER A 73 -20.68 111.13 -177.28
CA SER A 73 -20.74 111.69 -175.91
C SER A 73 -21.37 110.71 -174.91
N GLN A 74 -22.45 110.02 -175.32
CA GLN A 74 -23.13 109.00 -174.51
C GLN A 74 -22.18 107.82 -174.24
N TYR A 75 -21.42 107.37 -175.23
CA TYR A 75 -20.46 106.27 -175.08
C TYR A 75 -19.33 106.61 -174.10
N ARG A 76 -18.76 107.84 -174.17
CA ARG A 76 -17.78 108.32 -173.19
C ARG A 76 -18.38 108.42 -171.77
N SER A 77 -19.62 108.88 -171.64
CA SER A 77 -20.35 108.92 -170.36
C SER A 77 -20.52 107.53 -169.76
N LEU A 78 -20.87 106.53 -170.58
CA LEU A 78 -21.01 105.13 -170.17
C LEU A 78 -19.68 104.52 -169.71
N LEU A 79 -18.59 104.79 -170.42
CA LEU A 79 -17.25 104.31 -170.06
C LEU A 79 -16.74 104.94 -168.75
N SER A 80 -17.05 106.23 -168.51
CA SER A 80 -16.81 106.89 -167.22
C SER A 80 -17.61 106.23 -166.08
N LYS A 81 -18.91 105.99 -166.28
CA LYS A 81 -19.78 105.28 -165.32
C LYS A 81 -19.30 103.86 -165.03
N LEU A 82 -18.82 103.13 -166.04
CA LEU A 82 -18.27 101.78 -165.86
C LEU A 82 -16.95 101.79 -165.07
N THR A 83 -16.10 102.80 -165.29
CA THR A 83 -14.85 102.98 -164.55
C THR A 83 -15.11 103.33 -163.07
N THR A 84 -16.07 104.21 -162.78
CA THR A 84 -16.46 104.55 -161.40
C THR A 84 -17.21 103.42 -160.71
N MET A 85 -18.04 102.64 -161.41
CA MET A 85 -18.59 101.39 -160.87
C MET A 85 -17.50 100.36 -160.56
N ARG A 86 -16.47 100.20 -161.40
CA ARG A 86 -15.35 99.30 -161.11
C ARG A 86 -14.56 99.71 -159.87
N ALA A 87 -14.29 101.00 -159.69
CA ALA A 87 -13.61 101.52 -158.49
C ALA A 87 -14.46 101.28 -157.23
N THR A 88 -15.71 101.77 -157.22
CA THR A 88 -16.61 101.65 -156.06
C THR A 88 -17.00 100.21 -155.72
N LEU A 89 -17.01 99.28 -156.68
CA LEU A 89 -17.18 97.86 -156.40
C LEU A 89 -15.89 97.22 -155.85
N GLY A 90 -14.72 97.64 -156.33
CA GLY A 90 -13.43 97.19 -155.80
C GLY A 90 -13.21 97.59 -154.34
N ASP A 91 -13.52 98.85 -153.99
CA ASP A 91 -13.43 99.34 -152.61
C ASP A 91 -14.45 98.63 -151.69
N ARG A 92 -15.68 98.36 -152.18
CA ARG A 92 -16.67 97.57 -151.45
C ARG A 92 -16.21 96.13 -151.20
N LEU A 93 -15.76 95.42 -152.24
CA LEU A 93 -15.27 94.05 -152.08
C LEU A 93 -14.07 93.96 -151.13
N ARG A 94 -13.21 95.00 -151.10
CA ARG A 94 -12.16 95.11 -150.09
C ARG A 94 -12.73 95.34 -148.69
N GLN A 95 -13.68 96.26 -148.53
CA GLN A 95 -14.31 96.54 -147.23
C GLN A 95 -15.08 95.31 -146.69
N ASP A 96 -15.80 94.60 -147.56
CA ASP A 96 -16.53 93.37 -147.24
C ASP A 96 -15.57 92.25 -146.79
N ALA A 97 -14.41 92.10 -147.46
CA ALA A 97 -13.36 91.17 -147.05
C ALA A 97 -12.76 91.54 -145.68
N GLU A 98 -12.41 92.81 -145.46
CA GLU A 98 -11.92 93.25 -144.15
C GLU A 98 -13.01 93.20 -143.06
N GLU A 99 -14.31 93.19 -143.41
CA GLU A 99 -15.41 92.94 -142.46
C GLU A 99 -15.57 91.44 -142.17
N LEU A 100 -15.36 90.57 -143.16
CA LEU A 100 -15.29 89.12 -142.97
C LEU A 100 -14.14 88.71 -142.05
N ASP A 101 -12.90 89.17 -142.28
CA ASP A 101 -11.75 88.89 -141.40
C ASP A 101 -12.05 89.29 -139.93
N ARG A 102 -12.73 90.42 -139.73
CA ARG A 102 -13.14 90.91 -138.40
C ARG A 102 -14.27 90.06 -137.79
N ARG A 103 -15.15 89.47 -138.61
CA ARG A 103 -16.19 88.54 -138.16
C ARG A 103 -15.62 87.17 -137.82
N GLU A 104 -14.69 86.67 -138.61
CA GLU A 104 -14.03 85.37 -138.41
C GLU A 104 -13.17 85.40 -137.15
N THR A 105 -12.32 86.42 -136.96
CA THR A 105 -11.58 86.63 -135.71
C THR A 105 -12.50 86.91 -134.49
N GLN A 106 -13.68 87.49 -134.69
CA GLN A 106 -14.70 87.58 -133.64
C GLN A 106 -15.34 86.22 -133.32
N ILE A 107 -15.54 85.35 -134.31
CA ILE A 107 -16.03 83.99 -134.12
C ILE A 107 -14.97 83.16 -133.36
N ASP A 108 -13.71 83.18 -133.77
CA ASP A 108 -12.62 82.46 -133.09
C ASP A 108 -12.46 82.88 -131.62
N THR A 109 -12.56 84.18 -131.34
CA THR A 109 -12.51 84.70 -129.97
C THR A 109 -13.83 84.56 -129.20
N LEU A 110 -14.87 83.98 -129.81
CA LEU A 110 -16.09 83.54 -129.13
C LEU A 110 -16.12 82.01 -128.96
N THR A 111 -15.62 81.23 -129.92
CA THR A 111 -15.48 79.77 -129.79
C THR A 111 -14.45 79.43 -128.71
N SER A 112 -13.29 80.10 -128.66
CA SER A 112 -12.32 79.89 -127.58
C SER A 112 -12.91 80.18 -126.20
N LYS A 113 -13.75 81.21 -126.09
CA LYS A 113 -14.46 81.54 -124.83
C LYS A 113 -15.58 80.55 -124.50
N LEU A 114 -16.22 79.96 -125.50
CA LEU A 114 -17.19 78.88 -125.29
C LEU A 114 -16.48 77.60 -124.83
N GLU A 115 -15.30 77.28 -125.36
CA GLU A 115 -14.46 76.16 -124.89
C GLU A 115 -13.91 76.41 -123.47
N GLU A 116 -13.49 77.64 -123.14
CA GLU A 116 -13.12 78.05 -121.78
C GLU A 116 -14.31 77.95 -120.80
N LEU A 117 -15.52 78.35 -121.22
CA LEU A 117 -16.74 78.25 -120.40
C LEU A 117 -17.27 76.81 -120.30
N GLU A 118 -17.13 75.98 -121.34
CA GLU A 118 -17.52 74.58 -121.30
C GLU A 118 -16.55 73.76 -120.46
N SER A 119 -15.23 73.99 -120.61
CA SER A 119 -14.22 73.35 -119.74
C SER A 119 -14.37 73.76 -118.28
N THR A 120 -14.53 75.05 -117.95
CA THR A 120 -14.75 75.49 -116.56
C THR A 120 -16.10 75.04 -115.99
N THR A 121 -17.19 75.02 -116.77
CA THR A 121 -18.44 74.41 -116.30
C THR A 121 -18.39 72.88 -116.26
N SER A 122 -17.44 72.23 -116.94
CA SER A 122 -17.16 70.79 -116.80
C SER A 122 -16.37 70.50 -115.51
N THR A 123 -15.32 71.27 -115.21
CA THR A 123 -14.58 71.12 -113.94
C THR A 123 -15.47 71.41 -112.74
N LEU A 124 -16.25 72.50 -112.77
CA LEU A 124 -17.21 72.83 -111.70
C LEU A 124 -18.29 71.75 -111.52
N ARG A 125 -18.74 71.07 -112.58
CA ARG A 125 -19.63 69.90 -112.47
C ARG A 125 -18.92 68.70 -111.84
N SER A 126 -17.66 68.46 -112.18
CA SER A 126 -16.85 67.39 -111.57
C SER A 126 -16.58 67.63 -110.08
N GLU A 127 -16.27 68.88 -109.71
CA GLU A 127 -16.08 69.31 -108.33
C GLU A 127 -17.38 69.22 -107.52
N LEU A 128 -18.51 69.63 -108.10
CA LEU A 128 -19.84 69.48 -107.50
C LEU A 128 -20.19 68.01 -107.24
N LEU A 129 -19.94 67.12 -108.21
CA LEU A 129 -20.16 65.67 -108.06
C LEU A 129 -19.23 65.06 -107.00
N SER A 130 -17.95 65.46 -106.96
CA SER A 130 -17.01 65.03 -105.91
C SER A 130 -17.50 65.45 -104.54
N SER A 131 -17.83 66.74 -104.36
CA SER A 131 -18.32 67.30 -103.09
C SER A 131 -19.65 66.66 -102.65
N HIS A 132 -20.55 66.34 -103.60
CA HIS A 132 -21.79 65.62 -103.30
C HIS A 132 -21.50 64.19 -102.81
N SER A 133 -20.56 63.47 -103.45
CA SER A 133 -20.15 62.13 -103.01
C SER A 133 -19.48 62.12 -101.64
N GLU A 134 -18.76 63.20 -101.28
CA GLU A 134 -18.21 63.41 -99.94
C GLU A 134 -19.31 63.71 -98.90
N THR A 135 -20.34 64.48 -99.25
CA THR A 135 -21.48 64.71 -98.34
C THR A 135 -22.33 63.46 -98.13
N ASP A 136 -22.52 62.63 -99.16
CA ASP A 136 -23.19 61.32 -99.03
C ASP A 136 -22.36 60.34 -98.21
N ARG A 137 -21.03 60.38 -98.34
CA ARG A 137 -20.13 59.61 -97.46
C ARG A 137 -20.26 60.06 -96.01
N LEU A 138 -20.19 61.37 -95.74
CA LEU A 138 -20.24 61.94 -94.39
C LEU A 138 -21.60 61.75 -93.73
N SER A 139 -22.71 61.85 -94.47
CA SER A 139 -24.05 61.53 -93.95
C SER A 139 -24.16 60.04 -93.60
N GLY A 140 -23.66 59.16 -94.47
CA GLY A 140 -23.55 57.73 -94.21
C GLY A 140 -22.58 57.35 -93.08
N GLU A 141 -21.67 58.23 -92.66
CA GLU A 141 -20.85 58.07 -91.45
C GLU A 141 -21.58 58.61 -90.20
N LEU A 142 -22.28 59.74 -90.31
CA LEU A 142 -23.13 60.29 -89.24
C LEU A 142 -24.26 59.34 -88.86
N ASP A 143 -24.94 58.70 -89.82
CA ASP A 143 -26.03 57.77 -89.51
C ASP A 143 -25.52 56.44 -88.93
N LYS A 144 -24.30 56.00 -89.29
CA LYS A 144 -23.61 54.92 -88.56
C LYS A 144 -23.36 55.32 -87.11
N LEU A 145 -22.81 56.51 -86.86
CA LEU A 145 -22.54 57.02 -85.50
C LEU A 145 -23.83 57.18 -84.69
N ARG A 146 -24.92 57.69 -85.27
CA ARG A 146 -26.25 57.73 -84.66
C ARG A 146 -26.77 56.33 -84.32
N SER A 147 -26.62 55.36 -85.22
CA SER A 147 -27.03 53.97 -84.97
C SER A 147 -26.21 53.28 -83.88
N ILE A 148 -24.93 53.65 -83.71
CA ILE A 148 -24.07 53.18 -82.63
C ILE A 148 -24.48 53.85 -81.31
N LEU A 149 -24.67 55.17 -81.31
CA LEU A 149 -25.12 55.94 -80.15
C LEU A 149 -26.45 55.41 -79.62
N ALA A 150 -27.48 55.25 -80.46
CA ALA A 150 -28.77 54.70 -80.08
C ALA A 150 -28.69 53.27 -79.51
N LYS A 151 -27.76 52.43 -80.03
CA LYS A 151 -27.48 51.10 -79.44
C LYS A 151 -26.86 51.22 -78.06
N THR A 152 -25.83 52.06 -77.90
CA THR A 152 -25.19 52.26 -76.60
C THR A 152 -26.14 52.89 -75.59
N GLU A 153 -27.06 53.75 -76.01
CA GLU A 153 -28.13 54.30 -75.15
C GLU A 153 -29.08 53.19 -74.69
N ALA A 154 -29.55 52.32 -75.59
CA ALA A 154 -30.37 51.15 -75.24
C ALA A 154 -29.62 50.15 -74.33
N GLU A 155 -28.33 49.91 -74.55
CA GLU A 155 -27.47 49.08 -73.68
C GLU A 155 -27.28 49.73 -72.30
N THR A 156 -27.09 51.05 -72.20
CA THR A 156 -27.03 51.72 -70.89
C THR A 156 -28.38 51.78 -70.19
N GLN A 157 -29.50 51.85 -70.92
CA GLN A 157 -30.84 51.87 -70.36
C GLN A 157 -31.23 50.49 -69.82
N THR A 158 -31.04 49.42 -70.59
CA THR A 158 -31.27 48.04 -70.11
C THR A 158 -30.31 47.68 -68.97
N ARG A 159 -29.08 48.20 -68.96
CA ARG A 159 -28.17 48.09 -67.81
C ARG A 159 -28.65 48.85 -66.57
N LYS A 160 -29.23 50.06 -66.71
CA LYS A 160 -29.86 50.79 -65.60
C LYS A 160 -31.04 50.02 -65.02
N GLU A 161 -31.89 49.45 -65.87
CA GLU A 161 -33.03 48.61 -65.46
C GLU A 161 -32.58 47.35 -64.72
N GLN A 162 -31.51 46.68 -65.18
CA GLN A 162 -30.85 45.61 -64.42
C GLN A 162 -30.26 46.10 -63.09
N GLU A 163 -29.73 47.32 -63.05
CA GLU A 163 -29.23 47.95 -61.83
C GLU A 163 -30.35 48.45 -60.89
N GLU A 164 -31.58 48.68 -61.35
CA GLU A 164 -32.73 48.89 -60.46
C GLU A 164 -33.22 47.57 -59.84
N GLY A 165 -32.85 46.43 -60.43
CA GLY A 165 -32.83 45.10 -59.81
C GLY A 165 -31.89 44.94 -58.60
N LYS A 166 -31.29 46.04 -58.10
CA LYS A 166 -30.44 46.12 -56.89
C LYS A 166 -31.06 45.51 -55.64
N GLY A 167 -32.39 45.44 -55.53
CA GLY A 167 -33.07 44.67 -54.47
C GLY A 167 -32.50 43.25 -54.38
N THR A 168 -32.53 42.50 -55.48
CA THR A 168 -32.02 41.11 -55.52
C THR A 168 -30.53 40.99 -55.23
N ARG A 169 -29.73 42.05 -55.42
CA ARG A 169 -28.31 42.04 -55.07
C ARG A 169 -28.10 42.32 -53.57
N ALA A 170 -28.75 43.35 -53.04
CA ALA A 170 -28.70 43.68 -51.61
C ALA A 170 -29.33 42.57 -50.74
N GLU A 171 -30.36 41.89 -51.25
CA GLU A 171 -30.96 40.67 -50.68
C GLU A 171 -29.91 39.55 -50.61
N ARG A 172 -29.25 39.18 -51.72
CA ARG A 172 -28.18 38.16 -51.70
C ARG A 172 -26.99 38.54 -50.82
N GLU A 173 -26.57 39.80 -50.82
CA GLU A 173 -25.50 40.28 -49.93
C GLU A 173 -25.94 40.17 -48.45
N ARG A 174 -27.20 40.49 -48.12
CA ARG A 174 -27.79 40.28 -46.79
C ARG A 174 -27.92 38.79 -46.42
N GLU A 175 -28.35 37.93 -47.33
CA GLU A 175 -28.41 36.48 -47.14
C GLU A 175 -27.01 35.90 -46.84
N LEU A 176 -25.98 36.35 -47.57
CA LEU A 176 -24.60 35.96 -47.32
C LEU A 176 -24.09 36.46 -45.97
N TYR A 177 -24.43 37.68 -45.55
CA TYR A 177 -24.13 38.16 -44.19
C TYR A 177 -24.86 37.33 -43.12
N GLU A 178 -26.13 37.00 -43.31
CA GLU A 178 -26.88 36.20 -42.34
C GLU A 178 -26.33 34.76 -42.22
N LEU A 179 -25.97 34.14 -43.35
CA LEU A 179 -25.29 32.84 -43.36
C LEU A 179 -23.91 32.92 -42.70
N LEU A 180 -23.17 34.01 -42.88
CA LEU A 180 -21.86 34.24 -42.26
C LEU A 180 -21.98 34.42 -40.74
N GLU A 181 -22.96 35.20 -40.25
CA GLU A 181 -23.21 35.31 -38.81
C GLU A 181 -23.74 34.01 -38.19
N ARG A 182 -24.59 33.25 -38.90
CA ARG A 182 -24.98 31.89 -38.47
C ARG A 182 -23.76 30.98 -38.31
N VAL A 183 -22.89 30.91 -39.33
CA VAL A 183 -21.67 30.10 -39.29
C VAL A 183 -20.69 30.55 -38.19
N LYS A 184 -20.61 31.85 -37.88
CA LYS A 184 -19.87 32.35 -36.71
C LYS A 184 -20.46 31.87 -35.38
N VAL A 185 -21.79 31.97 -35.22
CA VAL A 185 -22.48 31.52 -34.01
C VAL A 185 -22.31 30.01 -33.83
N ASP A 186 -22.45 29.23 -34.91
CA ASP A 186 -22.17 27.80 -34.91
C ASP A 186 -20.71 27.52 -34.54
N ALA A 187 -19.74 28.23 -35.13
CA ALA A 187 -18.31 28.07 -34.84
C ALA A 187 -17.98 28.38 -33.36
N HIS A 188 -18.55 29.44 -32.78
CA HIS A 188 -18.39 29.73 -31.34
C HIS A 188 -19.15 28.72 -30.45
N GLY A 189 -20.25 28.15 -30.93
CA GLY A 189 -20.94 27.04 -30.27
C GLY A 189 -20.06 25.78 -30.20
N TRP A 190 -19.42 25.42 -31.32
CA TRP A 190 -18.45 24.32 -31.37
C TRP A 190 -17.19 24.62 -30.54
N GLU A 191 -16.68 25.86 -30.55
CA GLU A 191 -15.57 26.29 -29.71
C GLU A 191 -15.91 26.14 -28.21
N ALA A 192 -17.07 26.63 -27.78
CA ALA A 192 -17.56 26.49 -26.40
C ALA A 192 -17.72 25.02 -26.01
N ALA A 193 -18.35 24.19 -26.86
CA ALA A 193 -18.47 22.76 -26.62
C ALA A 193 -17.11 22.04 -26.54
N CYS A 194 -16.14 22.40 -27.39
CA CYS A 194 -14.77 21.89 -27.32
C CYS A 194 -14.03 22.33 -26.05
N LEU A 195 -14.31 23.51 -25.50
CA LEU A 195 -13.75 23.96 -24.23
C LEU A 195 -14.42 23.27 -23.03
N GLU A 196 -15.73 23.04 -23.08
CA GLU A 196 -16.49 22.33 -22.05
C GLU A 196 -16.11 20.84 -21.98
N GLU A 197 -15.93 20.17 -23.13
CA GLU A 197 -15.44 18.79 -23.15
C GLU A 197 -13.95 18.69 -22.72
N ARG A 198 -13.13 19.72 -22.96
CA ARG A 198 -11.76 19.78 -22.41
C ARG A 198 -11.77 19.92 -20.89
N SER A 199 -12.55 20.84 -20.32
CA SER A 199 -12.62 21.00 -18.87
C SER A 199 -13.20 19.76 -18.18
N LYS A 200 -14.22 19.11 -18.76
CA LYS A 200 -14.70 17.79 -18.31
C LYS A 200 -13.60 16.72 -18.35
N ARG A 201 -12.78 16.69 -19.41
CA ARG A 201 -11.67 15.75 -19.55
C ARG A 201 -10.61 15.97 -18.48
N GLU A 202 -10.25 17.23 -18.22
CA GLU A 202 -9.30 17.64 -17.18
C GLU A 202 -9.83 17.35 -15.77
N ASP A 203 -11.11 17.62 -15.50
CA ASP A 203 -11.80 17.24 -14.26
C ASP A 203 -11.77 15.72 -14.02
N LEU A 204 -11.99 14.92 -15.07
CA LEU A 204 -11.95 13.46 -14.98
C LEU A 204 -10.51 12.93 -14.83
N GLU A 205 -9.51 13.56 -15.45
CA GLU A 205 -8.10 13.21 -15.25
C GLU A 205 -7.61 13.57 -13.83
N MET A 206 -8.04 14.71 -13.26
CA MET A 206 -7.79 15.06 -11.86
C MET A 206 -8.43 14.04 -10.91
N ARG A 207 -9.72 13.71 -11.09
CA ARG A 207 -10.39 12.70 -10.25
C ARG A 207 -9.77 11.30 -10.41
N LEU A 208 -9.24 10.97 -11.59
CA LEU A 208 -8.53 9.72 -11.84
C LEU A 208 -7.19 9.68 -11.10
N SER A 209 -6.41 10.76 -11.10
CA SER A 209 -5.14 10.82 -10.35
C SER A 209 -5.38 10.84 -8.84
N GLU A 210 -6.37 11.58 -8.35
CA GLU A 210 -6.79 11.56 -6.93
C GLU A 210 -7.20 10.14 -6.48
N ALA A 211 -7.93 9.40 -7.32
CA ALA A 211 -8.32 8.02 -7.06
C ALA A 211 -7.14 7.04 -7.12
N GLN A 212 -6.21 7.21 -8.06
CA GLN A 212 -4.96 6.42 -8.12
C GLN A 212 -4.11 6.64 -6.87
N ASP A 213 -3.92 7.89 -6.46
CA ASP A 213 -3.22 8.26 -5.23
C ASP A 213 -3.93 7.72 -3.98
N ALA A 214 -5.27 7.70 -3.96
CA ALA A 214 -6.04 7.11 -2.88
C ALA A 214 -5.84 5.58 -2.79
N VAL A 215 -5.81 4.88 -3.93
CA VAL A 215 -5.49 3.45 -4.01
C VAL A 215 -4.05 3.18 -3.54
N ILE A 216 -3.08 4.00 -3.96
CA ILE A 216 -1.68 3.87 -3.52
C ILE A 216 -1.56 4.07 -2.00
N ARG A 217 -2.21 5.09 -1.43
CA ARG A 217 -2.26 5.30 0.03
C ARG A 217 -2.91 4.13 0.76
N ALA A 218 -3.99 3.57 0.22
CA ALA A 218 -4.68 2.42 0.81
C ALA A 218 -3.82 1.13 0.74
N GLN A 219 -3.11 0.90 -0.36
CA GLN A 219 -2.16 -0.22 -0.47
C GLN A 219 -0.98 -0.07 0.49
N GLN A 220 -0.47 1.14 0.68
CA GLN A 220 0.60 1.43 1.64
C GLN A 220 0.14 1.21 3.10
N SER A 221 -1.06 1.65 3.47
CA SER A 221 -1.60 1.39 4.81
C SER A 221 -1.91 -0.10 5.02
N GLU A 222 -2.49 -0.78 4.02
CA GLU A 222 -2.73 -2.23 4.07
C GLU A 222 -1.42 -3.02 4.24
N ALA A 223 -0.37 -2.69 3.48
CA ALA A 223 0.95 -3.31 3.61
C ALA A 223 1.59 -3.04 4.99
N HIS A 224 1.45 -1.83 5.53
CA HIS A 224 1.90 -1.50 6.88
C HIS A 224 1.12 -2.32 7.95
N HIS A 225 -0.20 -2.41 7.84
CA HIS A 225 -1.02 -3.19 8.77
C HIS A 225 -0.74 -4.70 8.67
N ARG A 226 -0.47 -5.24 7.47
CA ARG A 226 0.03 -6.62 7.29
C ARG A 226 1.36 -6.82 8.01
N ALA A 227 2.35 -5.95 7.79
CA ALA A 227 3.67 -6.07 8.42
C ALA A 227 3.62 -5.96 9.96
N VAL A 228 2.70 -5.15 10.51
CA VAL A 228 2.44 -5.12 11.96
C VAL A 228 1.80 -6.42 12.44
N ALA A 229 0.75 -6.91 11.77
CA ALA A 229 0.08 -8.16 12.15
C ALA A 229 0.99 -9.39 12.02
N GLU A 230 1.86 -9.45 11.01
CA GLU A 230 2.89 -10.49 10.85
C GLU A 230 3.91 -10.44 12.00
N ARG A 231 4.34 -9.24 12.41
CA ARG A 231 5.26 -9.05 13.53
C ARG A 231 4.63 -9.42 14.87
N GLU A 232 3.36 -9.08 15.08
CA GLU A 232 2.59 -9.47 16.26
C GLU A 232 2.33 -10.98 16.29
N SER A 233 2.00 -11.59 15.16
CA SER A 233 1.85 -13.04 15.00
C SER A 233 3.15 -13.80 15.27
N ALA A 234 4.28 -13.32 14.74
CA ALA A 234 5.61 -13.88 15.01
C ALA A 234 6.00 -13.74 16.49
N SER A 235 5.69 -12.59 17.11
CA SER A 235 5.89 -12.35 18.55
C SER A 235 5.05 -13.31 19.41
N ALA A 236 3.77 -13.49 19.08
CA ALA A 236 2.86 -14.40 19.76
C ALA A 236 3.28 -15.87 19.58
N SER A 237 3.74 -16.26 18.39
CA SER A 237 4.29 -17.60 18.11
C SER A 237 5.55 -17.88 18.92
N ASN A 238 6.48 -16.92 18.98
CA ASN A 238 7.68 -17.02 19.81
C ASN A 238 7.36 -17.11 21.31
N LEU A 239 6.42 -16.29 21.80
CA LEU A 239 5.95 -16.35 23.18
C LEU A 239 5.25 -17.67 23.50
N ALA A 240 4.45 -18.21 22.57
CA ALA A 240 3.82 -19.52 22.73
C ALA A 240 4.85 -20.66 22.75
N ALA A 241 5.91 -20.58 21.94
CA ALA A 241 7.02 -21.53 21.98
C ALA A 241 7.77 -21.48 23.32
N VAL A 242 8.13 -20.29 23.81
CA VAL A 242 8.78 -20.13 25.13
C VAL A 242 7.89 -20.56 26.28
N LEU A 243 6.57 -20.32 26.22
CA LEU A 243 5.63 -20.85 27.22
C LEU A 243 5.52 -22.38 27.15
N SER A 244 5.52 -22.98 25.96
CA SER A 244 5.51 -24.44 25.80
C SER A 244 6.81 -25.08 26.29
N GLU A 245 7.96 -24.43 26.07
CA GLU A 245 9.25 -24.86 26.62
C GLU A 245 9.25 -24.76 28.15
N PHE A 246 8.84 -23.63 28.71
CA PHE A 246 8.73 -23.44 30.16
C PHE A 246 7.76 -24.41 30.84
N GLN A 247 6.61 -24.70 30.21
CA GLN A 247 5.68 -25.71 30.70
C GLN A 247 6.30 -27.11 30.66
N SER A 248 7.01 -27.45 29.58
CA SER A 248 7.69 -28.75 29.45
C SER A 248 8.85 -28.91 30.44
N THR A 249 9.64 -27.85 30.69
CA THR A 249 10.70 -27.90 31.71
C THR A 249 10.09 -28.00 33.10
N GLN A 250 9.10 -27.17 33.44
CA GLN A 250 8.39 -27.22 34.73
C GLN A 250 7.73 -28.59 34.98
N GLU A 251 7.09 -29.19 33.97
CA GLU A 251 6.51 -30.54 34.09
C GLU A 251 7.59 -31.61 34.28
N SER A 252 8.75 -31.49 33.62
CA SER A 252 9.88 -32.40 33.81
C SER A 252 10.54 -32.25 35.19
N GLU A 253 10.64 -31.03 35.72
CA GLU A 253 11.17 -30.72 37.05
C GLU A 253 10.23 -31.21 38.15
N LEU A 254 8.92 -30.99 38.00
CA LEU A 254 7.90 -31.52 38.91
C LEU A 254 7.86 -33.04 38.86
N SER A 255 7.90 -33.66 37.68
CA SER A 255 7.94 -35.12 37.53
C SER A 255 9.19 -35.72 38.18
N ARG A 256 10.34 -35.05 38.03
CA ARG A 256 11.59 -35.43 38.70
C ARG A 256 11.48 -35.29 40.22
N ALA A 257 11.02 -34.15 40.73
CA ALA A 257 10.89 -33.92 42.17
C ALA A 257 9.89 -34.90 42.82
N LEU A 258 8.79 -35.22 42.13
CA LEU A 258 7.85 -36.26 42.54
C LEU A 258 8.49 -37.65 42.51
N GLY A 259 9.33 -37.97 41.52
CA GLY A 259 10.11 -39.21 41.47
C GLY A 259 11.15 -39.32 42.58
N ASP A 260 11.89 -38.23 42.84
CA ASP A 260 12.88 -38.14 43.91
C ASP A 260 12.19 -38.30 45.28
N HIS A 261 11.09 -37.60 45.55
CA HIS A 261 10.29 -37.78 46.76
C HIS A 261 9.63 -39.16 46.86
N ARG A 262 9.21 -39.77 45.75
CA ARG A 262 8.72 -41.15 45.73
C ARG A 262 9.81 -42.13 46.17
N SER A 263 11.02 -41.97 45.64
CA SER A 263 12.17 -42.80 46.03
C SER A 263 12.57 -42.59 47.50
N GLN A 264 12.42 -41.38 48.04
CA GLN A 264 12.62 -41.08 49.46
C GLN A 264 11.56 -41.77 50.33
N ILE A 265 10.28 -41.75 49.92
CA ILE A 265 9.20 -42.46 50.62
C ILE A 265 9.43 -43.98 50.58
N ASP A 266 9.79 -44.54 49.41
CA ASP A 266 10.00 -45.98 49.25
C ASP A 266 11.23 -46.47 50.03
N THR A 267 12.34 -45.71 50.05
CA THR A 267 13.54 -46.03 50.86
C THR A 267 13.32 -45.84 52.36
N LEU A 268 12.59 -44.81 52.79
CA LEU A 268 12.17 -44.67 54.19
C LEU A 268 11.24 -45.81 54.61
N THR A 269 10.31 -46.22 53.75
CA THR A 269 9.39 -47.35 54.01
C THR A 269 10.14 -48.67 54.12
N ALA A 270 11.12 -48.92 53.24
CA ALA A 270 12.01 -50.07 53.32
C ALA A 270 12.80 -50.06 54.64
N SER A 271 13.46 -48.95 54.99
CA SER A 271 14.21 -48.86 56.25
C SER A 271 13.32 -49.02 57.50
N LEU A 272 12.08 -48.55 57.45
CA LEU A 272 11.08 -48.75 58.51
C LEU A 272 10.68 -50.23 58.63
N SER A 273 10.58 -50.96 57.52
CA SER A 273 10.35 -52.42 57.54
C SER A 273 11.57 -53.21 58.07
N ASP A 274 12.78 -52.76 57.76
CA ASP A 274 14.03 -53.27 58.35
C ASP A 274 14.07 -53.04 59.87
N TYR A 275 13.70 -51.85 60.34
CA TYR A 275 13.67 -51.56 61.78
C TYR A 275 12.56 -52.35 62.50
N LYS A 276 11.40 -52.57 61.86
CA LYS A 276 10.33 -53.44 62.41
C LYS A 276 10.79 -54.89 62.54
N THR A 277 11.30 -55.49 61.47
CA THR A 277 11.77 -56.88 61.51
C THR A 277 12.93 -57.09 62.49
N ARG A 278 13.83 -56.11 62.63
CA ARG A 278 14.87 -56.12 63.70
C ARG A 278 14.29 -55.99 65.10
N ALA A 279 13.25 -55.18 65.30
CA ALA A 279 12.55 -55.06 66.59
C ALA A 279 11.82 -56.36 66.94
N GLU A 280 11.05 -56.93 66.02
CA GLU A 280 10.37 -58.23 66.16
C GLU A 280 11.37 -59.35 66.47
N GLN A 281 12.53 -59.36 65.81
CA GLN A 281 13.62 -60.32 66.09
C GLN A 281 14.22 -60.11 67.49
N ALA A 282 14.41 -58.87 67.93
CA ALA A 282 14.92 -58.55 69.27
C ALA A 282 13.91 -58.89 70.37
N GLU A 283 12.61 -58.65 70.15
CA GLU A 283 11.54 -59.05 71.06
C GLU A 283 11.44 -60.59 71.17
N LEU A 284 11.56 -61.31 70.05
CA LEU A 284 11.59 -62.77 70.03
C LEU A 284 12.82 -63.32 70.78
N GLN A 285 14.00 -62.69 70.62
CA GLN A 285 15.20 -63.03 71.41
C GLN A 285 15.02 -62.71 72.91
N LEU A 286 14.34 -61.61 73.25
CA LEU A 286 14.04 -61.25 74.64
C LEU A 286 13.09 -62.28 75.27
N GLN A 287 12.03 -62.68 74.56
CA GLN A 287 11.13 -63.76 74.97
C GLN A 287 11.88 -65.08 75.18
N GLN A 288 12.75 -65.48 74.24
CA GLN A 288 13.58 -66.69 74.40
C GLN A 288 14.51 -66.61 75.63
N ASN A 289 15.14 -65.46 75.88
CA ASN A 289 15.98 -65.25 77.05
C ASN A 289 15.18 -65.25 78.37
N ALA A 290 13.96 -64.71 78.36
CA ALA A 290 13.04 -64.79 79.50
C ALA A 290 12.63 -66.25 79.79
N ASP A 291 12.31 -67.01 78.75
CA ASP A 291 12.01 -68.45 78.81
C ASP A 291 13.18 -69.27 79.38
N LEU A 292 14.41 -68.98 78.91
CA LEU A 292 15.64 -69.60 79.43
C LEU A 292 15.90 -69.21 80.89
N THR A 293 15.60 -67.97 81.27
CA THR A 293 15.73 -67.49 82.67
C THR A 293 14.69 -68.14 83.59
N ALA A 294 13.44 -68.32 83.12
CA ALA A 294 12.41 -69.07 83.84
C ALA A 294 12.81 -70.54 84.03
N ARG A 295 13.38 -71.18 83.00
CA ARG A 295 13.95 -72.54 83.11
C ARG A 295 15.14 -72.59 84.05
N ALA A 296 16.04 -71.60 84.02
CA ALA A 296 17.19 -71.52 84.91
C ALA A 296 16.79 -71.39 86.38
N THR A 297 15.83 -70.51 86.70
CA THR A 297 15.31 -70.34 88.07
C THR A 297 14.54 -71.57 88.59
N LEU A 298 13.86 -72.31 87.71
CA LEU A 298 13.28 -73.62 88.03
C LEU A 298 14.35 -74.69 88.28
N LEU A 299 15.41 -74.74 87.47
CA LEU A 299 16.54 -75.64 87.70
C LEU A 299 17.30 -75.28 88.99
N GLU A 300 17.45 -74.00 89.30
CA GLU A 300 17.99 -73.54 90.59
C GLU A 300 17.15 -74.00 91.78
N SER A 301 15.81 -73.92 91.70
CA SER A 301 14.94 -74.36 92.80
C SER A 301 15.01 -75.87 93.00
N GLN A 302 15.06 -76.65 91.90
CA GLN A 302 15.33 -78.10 91.95
C GLN A 302 16.71 -78.40 92.53
N VAL A 303 17.77 -77.69 92.13
CA VAL A 303 19.13 -77.85 92.69
C VAL A 303 19.17 -77.49 94.17
N LYS A 304 18.43 -76.47 94.61
CA LYS A 304 18.30 -76.11 96.04
C LYS A 304 17.55 -77.21 96.82
N GLU A 305 16.47 -77.76 96.28
CA GLU A 305 15.74 -78.91 96.85
C GLU A 305 16.61 -80.17 96.94
N LYS A 306 17.32 -80.54 95.86
CA LYS A 306 18.22 -81.70 95.87
C LYS A 306 19.41 -81.51 96.79
N ASN A 307 19.96 -80.30 96.92
CA ASN A 307 20.97 -80.00 97.95
C ASN A 307 20.42 -80.13 99.37
N LEU A 308 19.18 -79.69 99.63
CA LEU A 308 18.52 -79.89 100.92
C LEU A 308 18.29 -81.38 101.22
N LEU A 309 17.87 -82.17 100.22
CA LEU A 309 17.72 -83.62 100.32
C LEU A 309 19.07 -84.33 100.57
N ILE A 310 20.13 -83.92 99.86
CA ILE A 310 21.50 -84.41 100.11
C ILE A 310 21.95 -84.03 101.54
N GLY A 311 21.58 -82.84 102.04
CA GLY A 311 21.81 -82.44 103.43
C GLY A 311 21.13 -83.36 104.44
N LYS A 312 19.84 -83.67 104.22
CA LYS A 312 19.07 -84.63 105.04
C LYS A 312 19.69 -86.02 105.02
N LEU A 313 19.91 -86.60 103.82
CA LEU A 313 20.51 -87.92 103.66
C LEU A 313 21.92 -88.01 104.24
N ARG A 314 22.73 -86.94 104.18
CA ARG A 314 24.03 -86.87 104.87
C ARG A 314 23.88 -86.86 106.39
N HIS A 315 22.90 -86.12 106.93
CA HIS A 315 22.66 -86.11 108.37
C HIS A 315 22.11 -87.45 108.87
N GLU A 316 21.17 -88.06 108.13
CA GLU A 316 20.67 -89.43 108.38
C GLU A 316 21.80 -90.47 108.31
N ALA A 317 22.71 -90.37 107.35
CA ALA A 317 23.89 -91.23 107.28
C ALA A 317 24.87 -91.00 108.45
N VAL A 318 25.02 -89.77 108.96
CA VAL A 318 25.80 -89.49 110.17
C VAL A 318 25.12 -90.09 111.41
N ILE A 319 23.81 -89.90 111.58
CA ILE A 319 23.02 -90.49 112.68
C ILE A 319 23.08 -92.03 112.61
N LEU A 320 23.02 -92.63 111.42
CA LEU A 320 23.11 -94.08 111.26
C LEU A 320 24.52 -94.60 111.59
N ASN A 321 25.57 -93.85 111.26
CA ASN A 321 26.93 -94.15 111.73
C ASN A 321 27.07 -93.97 113.26
N GLU A 322 26.43 -92.96 113.85
CA GLU A 322 26.39 -92.78 115.31
C GLU A 322 25.68 -93.96 115.98
N HIS A 323 24.49 -94.35 115.51
CA HIS A 323 23.76 -95.54 115.95
C HIS A 323 24.59 -96.83 115.78
N LEU A 324 25.34 -96.98 114.67
CA LEU A 324 26.24 -98.12 114.46
C LEU A 324 27.41 -98.12 115.46
N THR A 325 28.07 -96.98 115.65
CA THR A 325 29.19 -96.87 116.62
C THR A 325 28.73 -97.03 118.06
N GLU A 326 27.52 -96.59 118.41
CA GLU A 326 26.91 -96.80 119.72
C GLU A 326 26.48 -98.26 119.93
N ALA A 327 25.93 -98.93 118.91
CA ALA A 327 25.65 -100.37 118.96
C ALA A 327 26.95 -101.19 119.14
N LEU A 328 28.02 -100.84 118.41
CA LEU A 328 29.35 -101.43 118.58
C LEU A 328 29.95 -101.10 119.96
N ARG A 329 29.70 -99.91 120.50
CA ARG A 329 30.14 -99.50 121.85
C ARG A 329 29.46 -100.30 122.95
N ARG A 330 28.13 -100.51 122.86
CA ARG A 330 27.35 -101.36 123.77
C ARG A 330 27.84 -102.79 123.73
N LEU A 331 27.95 -103.37 122.54
CA LEU A 331 28.48 -104.72 122.34
C LEU A 331 29.88 -104.90 122.97
N ARG A 332 30.75 -103.88 122.89
CA ARG A 332 32.06 -103.90 123.55
C ARG A 332 31.97 -103.84 125.08
N ASN A 333 30.98 -103.13 125.64
CA ASN A 333 30.80 -102.95 127.08
C ASN A 333 30.20 -104.21 127.74
N ASP A 334 29.22 -104.84 127.10
CA ASP A 334 28.58 -106.08 127.58
C ASP A 334 29.58 -107.26 127.65
N GLN A 335 30.61 -107.26 126.80
CA GLN A 335 31.69 -108.25 126.82
C GLN A 335 32.65 -108.08 128.01
N SER A 336 32.77 -106.88 128.60
CA SER A 336 33.70 -106.65 129.72
C SER A 336 33.17 -107.14 131.07
N GLU A 337 31.88 -106.96 131.38
CA GLU A 337 31.37 -107.19 132.74
C GLU A 337 31.10 -108.66 133.07
N SER A 338 30.91 -109.53 132.07
CA SER A 338 30.61 -110.96 132.27
C SER A 338 31.84 -111.86 132.49
N ASN A 339 33.06 -111.29 132.51
CA ASN A 339 34.33 -112.02 132.44
C ASN A 339 35.21 -111.97 133.71
N VAL A 340 34.60 -111.86 134.90
CA VAL A 340 35.32 -112.18 136.16
C VAL A 340 35.68 -113.67 136.14
N ASP A 341 36.98 -113.99 136.14
CA ASP A 341 37.44 -115.31 135.70
C ASP A 341 37.04 -116.43 136.69
N LYS A 342 36.13 -117.30 136.22
CA LYS A 342 35.65 -118.51 136.92
C LYS A 342 36.80 -119.41 137.39
N ARG A 343 37.96 -119.39 136.71
CA ARG A 343 39.16 -120.16 137.08
C ARG A 343 39.77 -119.68 138.40
N LEU A 344 39.76 -118.36 138.66
CA LEU A 344 40.28 -117.78 139.89
C LEU A 344 39.43 -118.22 141.10
N VAL A 345 38.11 -118.03 140.99
CA VAL A 345 37.12 -118.46 141.99
C VAL A 345 37.23 -119.96 142.29
N THR A 346 37.31 -120.79 141.25
CA THR A 346 37.42 -122.26 141.39
C THR A 346 38.68 -122.67 142.16
N ASN A 347 39.80 -121.98 141.96
CA ASN A 347 41.06 -122.26 142.63
C ASN A 347 41.01 -121.90 144.13
N LEU A 348 40.48 -120.72 144.49
CA LEU A 348 40.30 -120.32 145.89
C LEU A 348 39.39 -121.30 146.66
N VAL A 349 38.28 -121.71 146.06
CA VAL A 349 37.35 -122.68 146.68
C VAL A 349 38.00 -124.06 146.87
N LEU A 350 38.82 -124.53 145.91
CA LEU A 350 39.60 -125.76 146.06
C LEU A 350 40.61 -125.69 147.21
N GLN A 351 41.37 -124.59 147.31
CA GLN A 351 42.34 -124.39 148.39
C GLN A 351 41.64 -124.38 149.76
N PHE A 352 40.53 -123.64 149.90
CA PHE A 352 39.73 -123.62 151.12
C PHE A 352 39.27 -125.04 151.54
N ILE A 353 38.83 -125.89 150.60
CA ILE A 353 38.38 -127.25 150.94
C ILE A 353 39.53 -128.11 151.47
N THR A 354 40.68 -128.11 150.79
CA THR A 354 41.82 -129.00 151.08
C THR A 354 42.59 -128.68 152.37
N THR A 355 42.55 -127.44 152.87
CA THR A 355 43.26 -127.05 154.09
C THR A 355 42.64 -127.71 155.34
N PRO A 356 43.42 -128.43 156.18
CA PRO A 356 42.89 -129.18 157.33
C PRO A 356 42.23 -128.26 158.38
N ARG A 357 41.17 -128.78 159.03
CA ARG A 357 40.20 -128.03 159.86
C ARG A 357 40.75 -127.40 161.17
N ALA A 358 42.07 -127.44 161.40
CA ALA A 358 42.71 -126.94 162.62
C ALA A 358 43.68 -125.75 162.39
N ASP A 359 43.89 -125.29 161.15
CA ASP A 359 44.69 -124.09 160.84
C ASP A 359 43.77 -122.85 160.68
N GLY A 360 44.11 -121.77 161.38
CA GLY A 360 43.35 -120.51 161.38
C GLY A 360 43.29 -119.81 160.02
N LYS A 361 44.27 -120.03 159.13
CA LYS A 361 44.33 -119.45 157.77
C LYS A 361 43.10 -119.76 156.92
N ARG A 362 42.36 -120.82 157.26
CA ARG A 362 41.11 -121.19 156.58
C ARG A 362 40.03 -120.10 156.70
N TRP A 363 40.05 -119.29 157.76
CA TRP A 363 39.16 -118.14 157.94
C TRP A 363 39.53 -116.97 157.01
N GLU A 364 40.83 -116.69 156.85
CA GLU A 364 41.33 -115.63 155.96
C GLU A 364 40.99 -115.93 154.49
N MET A 365 41.19 -117.18 154.03
CA MET A 365 40.79 -117.60 152.68
C MET A 365 39.28 -117.43 152.43
N LEU A 366 38.45 -117.71 153.44
CA LEU A 366 36.99 -117.60 153.31
C LEU A 366 36.54 -116.13 153.24
N ASN A 367 37.18 -115.23 153.99
CA ASN A 367 36.93 -113.79 153.89
C ASN A 367 37.41 -113.21 152.53
N LEU A 368 38.51 -113.74 151.98
CA LEU A 368 38.95 -113.43 150.60
C LEU A 368 37.94 -113.91 149.55
N ILE A 369 37.41 -115.14 149.66
CA ILE A 369 36.34 -115.63 148.79
C ILE A 369 35.10 -114.72 148.87
N ALA A 370 34.68 -114.36 150.08
CA ALA A 370 33.56 -113.45 150.33
C ALA A 370 33.79 -112.02 149.81
N GLY A 371 35.03 -111.60 149.59
CA GLY A 371 35.41 -110.31 148.98
C GLY A 371 35.70 -110.36 147.47
N VAL A 372 35.74 -111.56 146.88
CA VAL A 372 35.91 -111.77 145.41
C VAL A 372 34.59 -112.14 144.73
N LEU A 373 33.61 -112.63 145.49
CA LEU A 373 32.23 -112.89 145.03
C LEU A 373 31.20 -111.90 145.60
N ASP A 374 31.63 -110.81 146.24
CA ASP A 374 30.77 -109.80 146.88
C ASP A 374 29.64 -110.39 147.75
N TRP A 375 29.98 -111.38 148.58
CA TRP A 375 29.00 -112.04 149.46
C TRP A 375 28.37 -111.06 150.44
N GLY A 376 27.04 -111.07 150.47
CA GLY A 376 26.22 -110.21 151.31
C GLY A 376 26.39 -110.52 152.80
N GLU A 377 26.05 -109.56 153.65
CA GLU A 377 26.31 -109.65 155.10
C GLU A 377 25.61 -110.85 155.76
N GLY A 378 24.41 -111.21 155.31
CA GLY A 378 23.71 -112.44 155.75
C GLY A 378 24.34 -113.75 155.26
N GLU A 379 25.02 -113.74 154.11
CA GLU A 379 25.77 -114.91 153.61
C GLU A 379 27.07 -115.08 154.41
N ARG A 380 27.69 -113.97 154.84
CA ARG A 380 28.86 -113.95 155.73
C ARG A 380 28.54 -114.47 157.14
N GLU A 381 27.37 -114.16 157.69
CA GLU A 381 26.89 -114.78 158.94
C GLU A 381 26.64 -116.29 158.77
N LEU A 382 25.98 -116.72 157.69
CA LEU A 382 25.75 -118.14 157.38
C LEU A 382 27.06 -118.94 157.19
N ALA A 383 28.10 -118.30 156.65
CA ALA A 383 29.43 -118.88 156.53
C ALA A 383 30.22 -118.93 157.86
N GLY A 384 29.66 -118.39 158.96
CA GLY A 384 30.27 -118.39 160.29
C GLY A 384 31.47 -117.44 160.44
N LEU A 385 31.67 -116.49 159.52
CA LEU A 385 32.80 -115.56 159.55
C LEU A 385 32.73 -114.57 160.72
N GLN A 386 31.52 -114.21 161.15
CA GLN A 386 31.27 -113.17 162.15
C GLN A 386 30.08 -113.55 163.05
N ARG A 387 30.03 -113.01 164.27
CA ARG A 387 29.04 -113.35 165.30
C ARG A 387 28.41 -112.06 165.82
N GLY A 388 27.10 -111.91 165.64
CA GLY A 388 26.41 -110.62 165.57
C GLY A 388 26.54 -109.67 166.78
N GLY A 389 26.52 -108.36 166.46
CA GLY A 389 26.47 -107.23 167.37
C GLY A 389 26.34 -105.93 166.57
N GLY A 390 25.17 -105.28 166.60
CA GLY A 390 24.82 -104.21 165.65
C GLY A 390 25.34 -102.81 166.01
N GLY A 391 25.15 -101.84 165.10
CA GLY A 391 25.35 -100.41 165.39
C GLY A 391 25.61 -99.54 164.14
N GLY A 392 24.58 -98.87 163.64
CA GLY A 392 24.64 -98.00 162.44
C GLY A 392 25.39 -96.67 162.60
N GLY A 393 25.28 -95.78 161.59
CA GLY A 393 25.71 -94.38 161.73
C GLY A 393 26.20 -93.64 160.48
N GLY A 394 25.25 -93.12 159.69
CA GLY A 394 25.25 -91.75 159.13
C GLY A 394 26.51 -91.04 158.56
N SER A 395 26.36 -90.63 157.29
CA SER A 395 26.49 -89.22 156.82
C SER A 395 27.80 -88.68 156.22
N THR A 396 27.62 -87.61 155.44
CA THR A 396 28.56 -86.58 154.92
C THR A 396 29.46 -86.79 153.68
N THR A 397 29.26 -85.85 152.73
CA THR A 397 30.24 -85.14 151.86
C THR A 397 31.07 -85.84 150.76
N ARG A 398 30.69 -85.54 149.49
CA ARG A 398 31.41 -84.72 148.46
C ARG A 398 32.96 -84.81 148.35
N PRO A 399 33.52 -84.83 147.10
CA PRO A 399 33.82 -83.54 146.43
C PRO A 399 33.55 -83.50 144.89
N SER A 400 34.35 -82.74 144.11
CA SER A 400 34.12 -82.26 142.73
C SER A 400 35.39 -82.37 141.87
N LEU A 401 35.30 -82.45 140.51
CA LEU A 401 36.18 -81.71 139.57
C LEU A 401 35.81 -81.84 138.06
N GLY A 402 35.67 -80.71 137.34
CA GLY A 402 36.01 -80.47 135.89
C GLY A 402 35.23 -81.17 134.74
N GLY A 403 35.06 -80.59 133.54
CA GLY A 403 35.21 -79.18 133.12
C GLY A 403 35.33 -78.93 131.59
N ARG A 404 34.82 -77.77 131.11
CA ARG A 404 35.03 -77.11 129.78
C ARG A 404 34.36 -77.80 128.56
N SER A 405 33.98 -77.16 127.43
CA SER A 405 33.69 -75.76 126.96
C SER A 405 33.27 -75.88 125.46
N ALA A 406 32.54 -75.01 124.75
CA ALA A 406 31.73 -73.77 124.93
C ALA A 406 30.72 -73.75 123.72
N SER A 407 30.09 -72.70 123.15
CA SER A 407 30.06 -71.21 123.26
C SER A 407 28.82 -70.67 122.49
N GLY A 408 28.64 -69.33 122.34
CA GLY A 408 27.94 -68.74 121.16
C GLY A 408 26.70 -67.84 121.37
N ASN A 409 26.85 -66.61 121.88
CA ASN A 409 25.81 -65.56 121.93
C ASN A 409 26.46 -64.17 122.13
N GLY A 410 25.97 -63.03 121.58
CA GLY A 410 24.87 -62.81 120.61
C GLY A 410 24.32 -61.35 120.65
N THR A 411 23.24 -61.09 119.92
CA THR A 411 22.30 -59.94 120.04
C THR A 411 22.82 -58.47 120.00
N ARG A 412 22.66 -57.85 118.81
CA ARG A 412 22.07 -56.51 118.51
C ARG A 412 22.46 -55.19 119.28
N VAL A 413 22.70 -54.14 118.44
CA VAL A 413 22.15 -52.75 118.49
C VAL A 413 22.89 -51.59 119.23
N SER A 414 23.42 -50.66 118.40
CA SER A 414 23.59 -49.18 118.61
C SER A 414 24.51 -48.66 119.75
N SER A 415 25.02 -47.41 119.78
CA SER A 415 24.81 -46.19 118.96
C SER A 415 26.00 -45.19 119.08
N SER A 416 26.28 -44.38 118.05
CA SER A 416 26.90 -43.01 118.05
C SER A 416 28.19 -42.70 118.85
N GLY A 417 29.10 -41.83 118.35
CA GLY A 417 30.32 -41.45 119.12
C GLY A 417 31.19 -40.28 118.62
N ASN A 418 31.62 -40.29 117.35
CA ASN A 418 32.36 -39.21 116.64
C ASN A 418 33.84 -38.91 117.02
N VAL A 419 34.53 -38.24 116.09
CA VAL A 419 35.85 -37.56 116.14
C VAL A 419 37.11 -38.41 116.00
N GLY A 420 37.95 -38.11 114.99
CA GLY A 420 39.40 -38.32 115.09
C GLY A 420 40.20 -38.76 113.85
N GLY A 421 40.12 -38.05 112.72
CA GLY A 421 41.19 -38.02 111.70
C GLY A 421 41.37 -39.25 110.77
N ASP A 422 40.94 -39.11 109.52
CA ASP A 422 41.67 -39.63 108.35
C ASP A 422 41.13 -38.94 107.07
N GLU A 423 41.63 -37.73 106.77
CA GLU A 423 41.31 -37.02 105.52
C GLU A 423 42.15 -37.60 104.37
N SER A 424 41.76 -38.78 103.89
CA SER A 424 42.54 -39.54 102.91
C SER A 424 41.69 -40.06 101.75
N PHE A 425 42.29 -40.04 100.55
CA PHE A 425 41.74 -40.44 99.25
C PHE A 425 40.50 -39.68 98.73
N SER A 426 39.42 -39.52 99.50
CA SER A 426 38.17 -38.93 98.99
C SER A 426 38.32 -37.46 98.60
N ASN A 427 38.87 -36.62 99.48
CA ASN A 427 39.10 -35.20 99.18
C ASN A 427 40.13 -35.01 98.06
N LEU A 428 41.21 -35.81 98.02
CA LEU A 428 42.18 -35.78 96.92
C LEU A 428 41.56 -36.22 95.58
N PHE A 429 40.60 -37.15 95.57
CA PHE A 429 39.87 -37.54 94.37
C PHE A 429 38.89 -36.46 93.90
N VAL A 430 38.26 -35.73 94.82
CA VAL A 430 37.42 -34.57 94.50
C VAL A 430 38.26 -33.39 93.99
N GLU A 431 39.41 -33.10 94.63
CA GLU A 431 40.36 -32.08 94.17
C GLU A 431 40.94 -32.44 92.80
N PHE A 432 41.29 -33.70 92.57
CA PHE A 432 41.70 -34.22 91.26
C PHE A 432 40.60 -33.98 90.22
N LEU A 433 39.35 -34.39 90.49
CA LEU A 433 38.23 -34.20 89.57
C LEU A 433 37.92 -32.72 89.29
N LEU A 434 38.02 -31.81 90.26
CA LEU A 434 37.94 -30.37 89.98
C LEU A 434 39.11 -29.90 89.10
N SER A 435 40.35 -30.28 89.45
CA SER A 435 41.54 -29.85 88.72
C SER A 435 41.55 -30.34 87.26
N GLU A 436 40.99 -31.52 86.99
CA GLU A 436 40.92 -32.12 85.66
C GLU A 436 39.70 -31.60 84.88
N ALA A 437 38.58 -31.31 85.55
CA ALA A 437 37.44 -30.62 84.94
C ALA A 437 37.79 -29.18 84.51
N ASP A 438 38.50 -28.42 85.35
CA ASP A 438 38.93 -27.06 85.03
C ASP A 438 40.05 -27.05 83.97
N ARG A 439 40.96 -28.03 83.98
CA ARG A 439 41.92 -28.25 82.87
C ARG A 439 41.23 -28.62 81.56
N GLY A 440 40.18 -29.44 81.60
CA GLY A 440 39.39 -29.80 80.43
C GLY A 440 38.60 -28.64 79.82
N LYS A 441 38.39 -27.55 80.59
CA LYS A 441 37.58 -26.39 80.20
C LYS A 441 38.39 -25.13 79.88
N SER A 442 39.70 -25.14 80.09
CA SER A 442 40.61 -23.99 79.92
C SER A 442 41.56 -24.11 78.73
N ASN A 443 41.36 -25.09 77.84
CA ASN A 443 42.30 -25.39 76.73
C ASN A 443 41.64 -25.70 75.37
N VAL A 444 40.58 -24.96 75.00
CA VAL A 444 40.08 -24.90 73.60
C VAL A 444 39.65 -23.47 73.27
N GLY A 445 40.47 -22.76 72.48
CA GLY A 445 40.28 -21.36 72.10
C GLY A 445 40.88 -20.37 73.12
N ASP A 446 41.77 -19.45 72.75
CA ASP A 446 42.37 -19.19 71.43
C ASP A 446 43.78 -18.56 71.58
N GLY A 447 44.60 -18.65 70.54
CA GLY A 447 45.92 -18.00 70.44
C GLY A 447 46.90 -18.78 69.57
N GLY A 448 47.52 -18.24 68.53
CA GLY A 448 47.43 -16.88 67.97
C GLY A 448 48.82 -16.36 67.57
N GLY A 449 48.96 -15.74 66.39
CA GLY A 449 50.28 -15.29 65.92
C GLY A 449 50.29 -14.56 64.58
N ASN A 450 50.12 -13.23 64.64
CA ASN A 450 50.32 -12.22 63.59
C ASN A 450 49.35 -12.24 62.39
N GLY A 451 48.67 -11.12 62.07
CA GLY A 451 48.64 -9.86 62.82
C GLY A 451 47.83 -8.75 62.16
N GLU A 452 47.62 -7.67 62.93
CA GLU A 452 47.08 -6.35 62.55
C GLU A 452 45.60 -6.30 62.10
N SER A 453 44.79 -5.28 62.44
CA SER A 453 44.82 -4.37 63.59
C SER A 453 43.42 -3.73 63.81
N ALA A 454 43.03 -3.66 65.08
CA ALA A 454 42.16 -2.71 65.82
C ALA A 454 41.53 -1.48 65.09
N THR A 455 40.38 -0.88 65.49
CA THR A 455 39.59 -0.92 66.76
C THR A 455 38.06 -0.75 66.54
N THR A 456 37.27 -0.99 67.59
CA THR A 456 35.92 -0.43 67.81
C THR A 456 36.00 0.94 68.57
N PRO A 457 34.95 1.46 69.24
CA PRO A 457 33.69 2.05 68.72
C PRO A 457 33.48 3.53 69.14
N ASN A 458 32.48 4.25 68.57
CA ASN A 458 31.57 5.18 69.29
C ASN A 458 30.58 5.96 68.37
N THR A 459 29.61 6.65 68.99
CA THR A 459 28.53 7.49 68.43
C THR A 459 28.91 9.01 68.48
N PRO A 460 28.05 10.02 68.16
CA PRO A 460 26.71 10.02 67.54
C PRO A 460 26.55 10.98 66.31
N GLY A 461 25.38 10.96 65.62
CA GLY A 461 25.04 11.98 64.61
C GLY A 461 23.66 11.83 63.93
N LEU A 462 22.73 12.74 64.25
CA LEU A 462 21.45 13.01 63.53
C LEU A 462 21.66 14.22 62.55
N PRO A 463 20.74 14.59 61.62
CA PRO A 463 19.30 14.29 61.57
C PRO A 463 18.65 14.00 60.17
N THR A 464 17.38 13.55 60.19
CA THR A 464 16.22 13.85 59.27
C THR A 464 16.41 14.16 57.76
N ARG A 465 15.55 13.75 56.81
CA ARG A 465 14.07 13.60 56.83
C ARG A 465 13.56 12.46 55.92
N LEU A 466 12.30 12.07 56.14
CA LEU A 466 11.46 11.23 55.27
C LEU A 466 10.84 12.05 54.12
N PHE A 467 10.54 11.41 52.97
CA PHE A 467 9.29 11.57 52.21
C PHE A 467 9.05 10.41 51.22
N SER A 468 7.80 10.26 50.77
CA SER A 468 7.26 9.03 50.17
C SER A 468 7.23 9.04 48.62
N PRO A 469 7.18 7.86 47.96
CA PRO A 469 6.63 7.76 46.61
C PRO A 469 5.10 7.98 46.66
N THR A 470 4.56 8.68 45.66
CA THR A 470 3.14 9.06 45.61
C THR A 470 2.24 7.94 45.07
N ARG A 471 1.04 7.82 45.66
CA ARG A 471 -0.05 6.97 45.18
C ARG A 471 -1.26 7.86 44.91
N SER A 472 -1.55 8.17 43.65
CA SER A 472 -2.78 8.86 43.27
C SER A 472 -3.97 7.89 43.29
N SER A 473 -5.16 8.42 43.59
CA SER A 473 -6.39 7.65 43.76
C SER A 473 -7.33 7.87 42.59
N PHE A 474 -7.83 6.79 41.99
CA PHE A 474 -9.11 6.77 41.27
C PHE A 474 -9.80 5.42 41.46
N GLY A 475 -10.90 5.42 42.21
CA GLY A 475 -12.13 4.79 41.73
C GLY A 475 -12.95 5.83 40.94
N SER A 476 -14.01 5.48 40.23
CA SER A 476 -14.69 4.18 40.19
C SER A 476 -15.57 4.04 38.95
N GLU A 477 -15.72 2.79 38.48
CA GLU A 477 -16.83 2.24 37.68
C GLU A 477 -17.10 2.73 36.23
N ALA A 478 -17.58 1.76 35.44
CA ALA A 478 -18.27 1.87 34.14
C ALA A 478 -17.50 2.49 32.94
N ASN A 479 -17.72 2.06 31.68
CA ASN A 479 -18.60 1.00 31.19
C ASN A 479 -17.99 0.31 29.94
N SER A 480 -18.36 -0.94 29.68
CA SER A 480 -18.03 -1.63 28.41
C SER A 480 -19.18 -1.51 27.41
N PRO A 481 -18.91 -1.27 26.12
CA PRO A 481 -19.87 -1.52 25.05
C PRO A 481 -19.49 -2.76 24.23
N SER A 482 -20.34 -3.78 24.23
CA SER A 482 -20.20 -4.95 23.35
C SER A 482 -21.54 -5.48 22.84
N LYS A 483 -21.67 -5.52 21.50
CA LYS A 483 -22.58 -6.34 20.69
C LYS A 483 -24.12 -6.15 20.76
N SER A 484 -24.64 -5.72 19.60
CA SER A 484 -25.79 -6.27 18.83
C SER A 484 -27.24 -6.20 19.35
N ASP A 485 -28.11 -5.79 18.42
CA ASP A 485 -29.58 -6.01 18.28
C ASP A 485 -30.49 -5.46 19.41
N SER A 486 -31.61 -4.77 19.16
CA SER A 486 -32.58 -4.92 18.05
C SER A 486 -33.50 -3.69 17.80
N VAL A 487 -34.26 -3.74 16.69
CA VAL A 487 -35.38 -2.86 16.24
C VAL A 487 -36.67 -3.10 17.07
N PRO A 488 -37.72 -2.23 17.16
CA PRO A 488 -38.07 -0.99 16.40
C PRO A 488 -38.43 0.28 17.23
N GLY A 489 -38.68 1.41 16.54
CA GLY A 489 -39.36 2.61 17.07
C GLY A 489 -39.53 3.72 16.02
N ALA A 490 -40.56 4.57 16.12
CA ALA A 490 -40.89 5.60 15.12
C ALA A 490 -41.23 6.97 15.74
N ASN A 491 -41.29 8.00 14.88
CA ASN A 491 -41.59 9.43 15.12
C ASN A 491 -40.53 10.28 15.86
N GLY A 492 -40.22 11.43 15.26
CA GLY A 492 -39.40 12.51 15.79
C GLY A 492 -39.08 13.52 14.68
N THR A 493 -39.53 14.77 14.81
CA THR A 493 -39.44 15.83 13.78
C THR A 493 -38.75 17.09 14.31
N ALA A 494 -38.14 17.87 13.41
CA ALA A 494 -37.30 19.06 13.69
C ALA A 494 -35.93 18.71 14.34
N ASP A 495 -34.90 19.55 14.28
CA ASP A 495 -34.87 21.00 14.00
C ASP A 495 -33.62 21.46 13.19
N GLU A 496 -33.53 22.75 12.85
CA GLU A 496 -32.48 23.38 12.05
C GLU A 496 -31.11 23.51 12.77
N GLY A 497 -30.03 23.70 12.00
CA GLY A 497 -28.70 24.03 12.55
C GLY A 497 -27.57 23.97 11.51
N GLY A 498 -27.16 25.11 10.96
CA GLY A 498 -26.21 25.18 9.84
C GLY A 498 -24.72 25.30 10.24
N GLY A 499 -23.83 24.90 9.32
CA GLY A 499 -22.38 25.12 9.42
C GLY A 499 -21.64 24.78 8.12
N ARG A 500 -21.26 25.78 7.32
CA ARG A 500 -20.44 25.63 6.10
C ARG A 500 -19.16 26.47 6.22
N SER A 501 -18.12 26.02 5.49
CA SER A 501 -16.82 26.68 5.30
C SER A 501 -15.91 26.77 6.54
N GLY A 502 -14.58 26.79 6.39
CA GLY A 502 -13.81 26.63 5.15
C GLY A 502 -12.29 26.63 5.41
N GLY A 503 -11.60 25.59 4.95
CA GLY A 503 -10.15 25.46 5.11
C GLY A 503 -9.38 26.12 3.96
N LEU A 504 -8.81 27.30 4.20
CA LEU A 504 -7.83 27.94 3.32
C LEU A 504 -6.48 28.01 4.02
N GLY A 505 -5.43 27.51 3.37
CA GLY A 505 -4.05 27.79 3.79
C GLY A 505 -3.03 26.65 3.59
N SER A 506 -2.39 26.62 2.43
CA SER A 506 -0.92 26.79 2.35
C SER A 506 -0.47 26.85 0.88
N TYR A 507 0.19 27.92 0.49
CA TYR A 507 0.77 28.09 -0.85
C TYR A 507 2.07 28.89 -0.72
N PHE A 508 3.23 28.24 -0.72
CA PHE A 508 4.53 28.81 -1.14
C PHE A 508 5.62 27.73 -1.15
N GLY A 509 6.32 27.59 -2.28
CA GLY A 509 7.31 26.51 -2.49
C GLY A 509 8.23 26.75 -3.68
N LEU A 510 8.78 27.95 -3.83
CA LEU A 510 9.61 28.35 -4.97
C LEU A 510 11.04 27.78 -4.91
N GLY A 511 11.23 26.55 -5.39
CA GLY A 511 12.54 25.95 -5.58
C GLY A 511 13.26 26.47 -6.84
N ARG A 512 14.20 27.43 -6.69
CA ARG A 512 15.10 27.84 -7.79
C ARG A 512 16.16 26.75 -8.05
N GLY A 513 16.00 26.02 -9.16
CA GLY A 513 17.04 25.13 -9.67
C GLY A 513 18.25 25.90 -10.20
N LYS A 514 19.45 25.35 -10.01
CA LYS A 514 20.70 25.81 -10.67
C LYS A 514 20.92 25.05 -11.96
N LYS A 515 21.28 25.75 -13.03
CA LYS A 515 22.35 25.38 -13.97
C LYS A 515 22.84 26.62 -14.71
#